data_AF-A0A914YNZ5-F1
#
_entry.id   AF-A0A914YNZ5-F1
#
_cell.length_a   1.000
_cell.length_b   1.000
_cell.length_c   1.000
_cell.angle_alpha   90.00
_cell.angle_beta   90.00
_cell.angle_gamma   90.00
#
_symmetry.space_group_name_H-M   'P 1'
#
loop_
_entity.id
_entity.type
_entity.pdbx_description
1 polymer ?
#
loop_
_entity_poly.entity_id
_entity_poly.type
_entity_poly.pdbx_seq_one_letter_code
_entity_poly.pdbx_strand_id
1 'polypeptide(L)'
;MERLQQQCIIDANLEDLVTCHECGYKVCVPKNNQYYICECGKKNCRKCPRLFDHKHFGKTCQQMDQEEANNVILRNLESKISEVVIRKCQKCGISFVKNEGCNKMECRCGAKQCYICGKQDIEHSHFCW
;
A
#
# COMPACT_ATOMS: atom_id res chain seq x y z
N MET A 1 -10.26 -39.59 -11.97
CA MET A 1 -10.56 -38.18 -11.65
C MET A 1 -10.64 -37.29 -12.90
N GLU A 2 -10.33 -37.77 -14.11
CA GLU A 2 -10.40 -36.98 -15.35
C GLU A 2 -11.81 -36.75 -15.93
N ARG A 3 -12.78 -37.63 -15.64
CA ARG A 3 -14.12 -37.53 -16.25
C ARG A 3 -14.97 -36.35 -15.75
N LEU A 4 -14.75 -35.86 -14.54
CA LEU A 4 -15.51 -34.73 -14.00
C LEU A 4 -15.03 -33.38 -14.56
N GLN A 5 -13.74 -33.25 -14.86
CA GLN A 5 -13.17 -32.00 -15.41
C GLN A 5 -13.50 -31.82 -16.90
N GLN A 6 -13.53 -32.91 -17.69
CA GLN A 6 -13.89 -32.83 -19.11
C GLN A 6 -15.37 -32.50 -19.33
N GLN A 7 -16.26 -32.95 -18.43
CA GLN A 7 -17.70 -32.71 -18.54
C GLN A 7 -18.05 -31.22 -18.33
N CYS A 8 -17.34 -30.51 -17.46
CA CYS A 8 -17.62 -29.09 -17.18
C CYS A 8 -17.25 -28.12 -18.32
N ILE A 9 -16.35 -28.49 -19.24
CA ILE A 9 -16.01 -27.64 -20.40
C ILE A 9 -17.10 -27.74 -21.49
N ILE A 10 -17.81 -28.87 -21.55
CA ILE A 10 -18.84 -29.14 -22.54
C ILE A 10 -20.21 -28.58 -22.09
N ASP A 11 -20.49 -28.58 -20.78
CA ASP A 11 -21.79 -28.18 -20.23
C ASP A 11 -21.83 -26.77 -19.61
N ALA A 12 -20.70 -26.09 -19.41
CA ALA A 12 -20.69 -24.74 -18.85
C ALA A 12 -21.01 -23.70 -19.92
N ASN A 13 -22.17 -23.04 -19.79
CA ASN A 13 -22.34 -21.69 -20.29
C ASN A 13 -21.11 -20.88 -19.83
N LEU A 14 -20.39 -20.20 -20.73
CA LEU A 14 -19.06 -19.58 -20.50
C LEU A 14 -18.96 -18.68 -19.24
N GLU A 15 -20.09 -18.31 -18.65
CA GLU A 15 -20.25 -17.54 -17.42
C GLU A 15 -19.76 -18.23 -16.14
N ASP A 16 -19.64 -19.56 -16.15
CA ASP A 16 -19.15 -20.33 -14.98
C ASP A 16 -17.66 -20.61 -14.98
N LEU A 17 -16.95 -20.20 -16.03
CA LEU A 17 -15.52 -20.33 -16.15
C LEU A 17 -14.81 -19.16 -15.45
N VAL A 18 -13.98 -19.46 -14.46
CA VAL A 18 -13.08 -18.48 -13.83
C VAL A 18 -11.62 -18.85 -14.09
N THR A 19 -10.78 -17.83 -14.20
CA THR A 19 -9.33 -18.02 -14.37
C THR A 19 -8.62 -17.65 -13.09
N CYS A 20 -7.76 -18.52 -12.58
CA CYS A 20 -6.93 -18.25 -11.41
C CYS A 20 -5.89 -17.20 -11.73
N HIS A 21 -5.88 -16.09 -10.99
CA HIS A 21 -4.92 -15.01 -11.16
C HIS A 21 -3.50 -15.39 -10.74
N GLU A 22 -3.36 -16.44 -9.93
CA GLU A 22 -2.08 -16.87 -9.35
C GLU A 22 -1.29 -17.80 -10.26
N CYS A 23 -1.96 -18.56 -11.13
CA CYS A 23 -1.32 -19.56 -12.00
C CYS A 23 -1.93 -19.69 -13.40
N GLY A 24 -3.00 -18.94 -13.71
CA GLY A 24 -3.68 -18.98 -15.01
C GLY A 24 -4.61 -20.17 -15.22
N TYR A 25 -4.69 -21.10 -14.26
CA TYR A 25 -5.54 -22.29 -14.39
C TYR A 25 -7.02 -21.91 -14.49
N LYS A 26 -7.75 -22.54 -15.43
CA LYS A 26 -9.16 -22.29 -15.67
C LYS A 26 -10.01 -23.35 -14.98
N VAL A 27 -11.01 -22.93 -14.23
CA VAL A 27 -11.87 -23.82 -13.46
C VAL A 27 -13.33 -23.39 -13.59
N CYS A 28 -14.23 -24.36 -13.76
CA CYS A 28 -15.66 -24.11 -13.72
C CYS A 28 -16.13 -24.09 -12.27
N VAL A 29 -16.71 -22.97 -11.84
CA VAL A 29 -17.18 -22.77 -10.47
C VAL A 29 -18.67 -22.41 -10.54
N PRO A 30 -19.54 -22.92 -9.65
CA PRO A 30 -20.95 -22.51 -9.61
C PRO A 30 -21.12 -21.04 -9.21
N LYS A 31 -22.02 -20.28 -9.86
CA LYS A 31 -22.26 -18.83 -9.61
C LYS A 31 -22.50 -18.46 -8.15
N ASN A 32 -23.10 -19.36 -7.37
CA ASN A 32 -23.43 -19.12 -5.96
C ASN A 32 -22.20 -19.14 -5.04
N ASN A 33 -21.06 -19.62 -5.53
CA ASN A 33 -19.84 -19.66 -4.73
C ASN A 33 -19.10 -18.32 -4.78
N GLN A 34 -18.81 -17.77 -3.61
CA GLN A 34 -18.01 -16.55 -3.47
C GLN A 34 -16.51 -16.77 -3.73
N TYR A 35 -16.05 -18.00 -3.56
CA TYR A 35 -14.65 -18.41 -3.69
C TYR A 35 -14.51 -19.79 -4.31
N TYR A 36 -13.29 -20.12 -4.74
CA TYR A 36 -12.89 -21.45 -5.17
C TYR A 36 -11.46 -21.76 -4.72
N ILE A 37 -11.13 -23.04 -4.62
CA ILE A 37 -9.76 -23.50 -4.38
C ILE A 37 -9.21 -23.94 -5.73
N CYS A 38 -8.09 -23.33 -6.14
CA CYS A 38 -7.39 -23.69 -7.37
C CYS A 38 -6.51 -24.93 -7.16
N GLU A 39 -6.14 -25.61 -8.24
CA GLU A 39 -5.16 -26.72 -8.21
C GLU A 39 -3.79 -26.29 -7.67
N CYS A 40 -3.43 -25.01 -7.77
CA CYS A 40 -2.23 -24.48 -7.12
C CYS A 40 -2.35 -24.35 -5.58
N GLY A 41 -3.46 -24.80 -4.99
CA GLY A 41 -3.71 -24.78 -3.55
C GLY A 41 -4.23 -23.45 -3.00
N LYS A 42 -4.31 -22.40 -3.82
CA LYS A 42 -4.75 -21.07 -3.38
C LYS A 42 -6.27 -20.93 -3.41
N LYS A 43 -6.82 -20.34 -2.34
CA LYS A 43 -8.24 -20.01 -2.22
C LYS A 43 -8.49 -18.61 -2.79
N ASN A 44 -9.14 -18.53 -3.94
CA ASN A 44 -9.32 -17.31 -4.72
C ASN A 44 -10.76 -16.80 -4.62
N CYS A 45 -10.94 -15.47 -4.65
CA CYS A 45 -12.25 -14.87 -4.86
C CYS A 45 -12.72 -15.15 -6.29
N ARG A 46 -14.02 -15.38 -6.49
CA ARG A 46 -14.60 -15.55 -7.84
C ARG A 46 -14.63 -14.24 -8.64
N LYS A 47 -14.82 -13.10 -7.96
CA LYS A 47 -15.21 -11.82 -8.59
C LYS A 47 -14.08 -10.79 -8.69
N CYS A 48 -12.97 -11.00 -7.98
CA CYS A 48 -11.86 -10.05 -7.95
C CYS A 48 -10.53 -10.81 -7.85
N PRO A 49 -9.39 -10.17 -8.17
CA PRO A 49 -8.11 -10.84 -8.25
C PRO A 49 -7.46 -11.16 -6.89
N ARG A 50 -8.21 -11.04 -5.79
CA ARG A 50 -7.71 -11.25 -4.43
C ARG A 50 -7.96 -12.69 -3.95
N LEU A 51 -7.10 -13.15 -3.05
CA LEU A 51 -7.34 -14.37 -2.29
C LEU A 51 -8.56 -14.19 -1.37
N PHE A 52 -9.33 -15.26 -1.19
CA PHE A 52 -10.45 -15.29 -0.26
C PHE A 52 -9.96 -15.73 1.13
N ASP A 53 -9.05 -14.94 1.69
CA ASP A 53 -8.39 -15.14 2.98
C ASP A 53 -9.20 -14.50 4.14
N HIS A 54 -8.59 -14.42 5.33
CA HIS A 54 -9.22 -13.83 6.52
C HIS A 54 -9.54 -12.32 6.37
N LYS A 55 -8.88 -11.60 5.47
CA LYS A 55 -9.13 -10.17 5.24
C LYS A 55 -10.33 -9.96 4.31
N HIS A 56 -10.43 -10.80 3.28
CA HIS A 56 -11.57 -10.77 2.36
C HIS A 56 -12.82 -11.46 2.96
N PHE A 57 -12.64 -12.44 3.85
CA PHE A 57 -13.75 -13.16 4.46
C PHE A 57 -14.71 -12.20 5.18
N GLY A 58 -16.01 -12.33 4.88
CA GLY A 58 -17.04 -11.45 5.44
C GLY A 58 -17.12 -10.05 4.81
N LYS A 59 -16.27 -9.74 3.81
CA LYS A 59 -16.30 -8.47 3.08
C LYS A 59 -16.66 -8.68 1.61
N THR A 60 -17.34 -7.69 1.03
CA THR A 60 -17.57 -7.63 -0.41
C THR A 60 -16.32 -7.15 -1.15
N CYS A 61 -16.22 -7.45 -2.44
CA CYS A 61 -15.10 -6.95 -3.25
C CYS A 61 -15.02 -5.42 -3.23
N GLN A 62 -16.17 -4.73 -3.22
CA GLN A 62 -16.24 -3.27 -3.12
C GLN A 62 -15.70 -2.74 -1.79
N GLN A 63 -16.00 -3.42 -0.67
CA GLN A 63 -15.45 -3.04 0.64
C GLN A 63 -13.93 -3.20 0.65
N MET A 64 -13.39 -4.24 0.01
CA MET A 64 -11.94 -4.42 -0.16
C MET A 64 -11.32 -3.29 -0.98
N ASP A 65 -11.97 -2.89 -2.09
CA ASP A 65 -11.48 -1.79 -2.93
C ASP A 65 -11.47 -0.46 -2.17
N GLN A 66 -12.52 -0.19 -1.39
CA GLN A 66 -12.60 1.01 -0.56
C GLN A 66 -11.52 1.05 0.52
N GLU A 67 -11.27 -0.08 1.19
CA GLU A 67 -10.24 -0.18 2.22
C GLU A 67 -8.83 0.00 1.63
N GLU A 68 -8.55 -0.60 0.48
CA GLU A 68 -7.31 -0.39 -0.27
C GLU A 68 -7.11 1.08 -0.64
N ALA A 69 -8.15 1.74 -1.16
CA ALA A 69 -8.11 3.15 -1.52
C ALA A 69 -7.84 4.04 -0.29
N ASN A 70 -8.50 3.77 0.83
CA ASN A 70 -8.29 4.49 2.08
C ASN A 70 -6.85 4.31 2.60
N ASN A 71 -6.31 3.09 2.53
CA ASN A 71 -4.94 2.80 2.93
C ASN A 71 -3.92 3.54 2.06
N VAL A 72 -4.16 3.68 0.75
CA VAL A 72 -3.31 4.48 -0.14
C VAL A 72 -3.33 5.95 0.27
N ILE A 73 -4.51 6.51 0.58
CA ILE A 73 -4.63 7.90 1.04
C ILE A 73 -3.86 8.10 2.36
N LEU A 74 -4.03 7.19 3.33
CA LEU A 74 -3.32 7.26 4.60
C LEU A 74 -1.80 7.20 4.42
N ARG A 75 -1.28 6.25 3.64
CA ARG A 75 0.16 6.15 3.34
C ARG A 75 0.71 7.41 2.67
N ASN A 76 -0.06 8.01 1.76
CA ASN A 76 0.34 9.26 1.11
C ASN A 76 0.36 10.44 2.08
N LEU A 77 -0.59 10.51 3.01
CA LEU A 77 -0.59 11.51 4.08
C LEU A 77 0.59 11.32 5.02
N GLU A 78 0.85 10.10 5.48
CA GLU A 78 1.99 9.75 6.31
C GLU A 78 3.32 10.11 5.64
N SER A 79 3.46 9.82 4.35
CA SER A 79 4.65 10.17 3.57
C SER A 79 4.86 11.69 3.51
N LYS A 80 3.80 12.46 3.25
CA LYS A 80 3.86 13.94 3.26
C LYS A 80 4.23 14.49 4.64
N ILE A 81 3.71 13.90 5.71
CA ILE A 81 4.09 14.29 7.09
C ILE A 81 5.57 13.97 7.32
N SER A 82 6.02 12.78 6.93
CA SER A 82 7.43 12.36 7.07
C SER A 82 8.38 13.31 6.34
N GLU A 83 8.04 13.72 5.11
CA GLU A 83 8.79 14.72 4.35
C GLU A 83 8.85 16.08 5.05
N VAL A 84 7.78 16.49 5.74
CA VAL A 84 7.75 17.74 6.51
C VAL A 84 8.61 17.66 7.78
N VAL A 85 8.70 16.48 8.40
CA VAL A 85 9.49 16.24 9.61
C VAL A 85 10.99 16.21 9.30
N ILE A 86 11.40 15.85 8.07
CA ILE A 86 12.79 15.89 7.64
C ILE A 86 13.15 17.31 7.16
N ARG A 87 13.90 18.05 7.98
CA ARG A 87 14.39 19.38 7.58
C ARG A 87 15.58 19.26 6.62
N LYS A 88 15.59 20.11 5.59
CA LYS A 88 16.66 20.22 4.59
C LYS A 88 17.49 21.48 4.79
N CYS A 89 18.77 21.42 4.44
CA CYS A 89 19.64 22.58 4.42
C CYS A 89 19.19 23.55 3.31
N GLN A 90 18.86 24.79 3.65
CA GLN A 90 18.46 25.80 2.66
C GLN A 90 19.61 26.17 1.71
N LYS A 91 20.88 25.88 2.09
CA LYS A 91 22.06 26.12 1.25
C LYS A 91 22.39 24.96 0.30
N CYS A 92 22.29 23.70 0.75
CA CYS A 92 22.77 22.54 -0.02
C CYS A 92 21.75 21.40 -0.19
N GLY A 93 20.55 21.53 0.36
CA GLY A 93 19.46 20.57 0.20
C GLY A 93 19.60 19.27 1.02
N ILE A 94 20.73 19.03 1.69
CA ILE A 94 20.92 17.79 2.47
C ILE A 94 19.95 17.74 3.64
N SER A 95 19.30 16.58 3.81
CA SER A 95 18.42 16.29 4.94
C SER A 95 19.21 16.10 6.22
N PHE A 96 18.68 16.57 7.35
CA PHE A 96 19.25 16.34 8.67
C PHE A 96 18.15 16.18 9.73
N VAL A 97 18.48 15.46 10.80
CA VAL A 97 17.59 15.21 11.94
C VAL A 97 17.97 16.16 13.08
N LYS A 98 16.99 16.63 13.85
CA LYS A 98 17.23 17.48 15.02
C LYS A 98 18.07 16.72 16.04
N ASN A 99 19.14 17.34 16.53
CA ASN A 99 19.83 16.84 17.72
C ASN A 99 19.12 17.42 18.96
N GLU A 100 18.89 16.62 20.00
CA GLU A 100 18.09 17.06 21.15
C GLU A 100 18.70 18.30 21.83
N GLY A 101 17.86 19.23 22.27
CA GLY A 101 18.26 20.38 23.09
C GLY A 101 18.62 21.69 22.36
N CYS A 102 18.70 21.74 21.02
CA CYS A 102 18.95 23.00 20.31
C CYS A 102 18.17 23.13 18.99
N ASN A 103 17.58 24.31 18.73
CA ASN A 103 16.94 24.61 17.44
C ASN A 103 17.93 25.18 16.40
N LYS A 104 19.17 25.51 16.81
CA LYS A 104 20.24 25.93 15.90
C LYS A 104 20.86 24.70 15.25
N MET A 105 20.68 24.56 13.95
CA MET A 105 21.22 23.46 13.17
C MET A 105 22.45 23.92 12.38
N GLU A 106 23.53 23.16 12.45
CA GLU A 106 24.72 23.37 11.62
C GLU A 106 24.84 22.25 10.59
N CYS A 107 24.86 22.63 9.32
CA CYS A 107 24.99 21.70 8.21
C CYS A 107 26.46 21.41 7.91
N ARG A 108 26.76 20.22 7.38
CA ARG A 108 28.11 19.85 6.90
C ARG A 108 28.68 20.78 5.82
N CYS A 109 27.83 21.54 5.12
CA CYS A 109 28.26 22.57 4.16
C CYS A 109 28.63 23.92 4.84
N GLY A 110 28.63 23.98 6.17
CA GLY A 110 28.93 25.16 6.98
C GLY A 110 27.77 26.12 7.21
N ALA A 111 26.58 25.85 6.64
CA ALA A 111 25.40 26.71 6.86
C ALA A 111 24.80 26.49 8.26
N LYS A 112 24.44 27.60 8.93
CA LYS A 112 23.70 27.57 10.19
C LYS A 112 22.26 28.00 9.93
N GLN A 113 21.28 27.25 10.43
CA GLN A 113 19.87 27.60 10.23
C GLN A 113 18.97 27.12 11.35
N CYS A 114 17.81 27.76 11.51
CA CYS A 114 16.82 27.37 12.50
C CYS A 114 16.04 26.13 12.09
N TYR A 115 15.92 25.14 12.98
CA TYR A 115 15.10 23.96 12.78
C TYR A 115 13.60 24.28 12.65
N ILE A 116 13.14 25.30 13.39
CA ILE A 116 11.73 25.70 13.48
C ILE A 116 11.33 26.51 12.25
N CYS A 117 11.97 27.68 12.04
CA CYS A 117 11.56 28.64 11.01
C CYS A 117 12.41 28.61 9.72
N GLY A 118 13.52 27.88 9.68
CA GLY A 118 14.39 27.80 8.50
C GLY A 118 15.28 29.02 8.24
N LYS A 119 15.29 30.03 9.12
CA LYS A 119 16.15 31.23 8.98
C LYS A 119 17.63 30.83 8.92
N GLN A 120 18.36 31.35 7.93
CA GLN A 120 19.80 31.13 7.74
C GLN A 120 20.65 32.08 8.60
N ASP A 121 21.93 31.71 8.77
CA ASP A 121 22.97 32.46 9.47
C ASP A 121 22.56 32.91 10.88
N ILE A 122 21.84 32.03 11.57
CA ILE A 122 21.36 32.30 12.93
C ILE A 122 22.48 32.16 13.96
N GLU A 123 22.46 33.07 14.94
CA GLU A 123 23.26 33.00 16.15
C GLU A 123 22.47 32.40 17.33
N HIS A 124 23.13 32.22 18.48
CA HIS A 124 22.49 31.70 19.68
C HIS A 124 21.37 32.59 20.24
N SER A 125 21.28 33.85 19.79
CA SER A 125 20.21 34.80 20.12
C SER A 125 18.91 34.57 19.33
N HIS A 126 18.91 33.66 18.35
CA HIS A 126 17.72 33.34 17.58
C HIS A 126 16.81 32.36 18.33
N PHE A 127 15.80 32.91 19.01
CA PHE A 127 14.74 32.16 19.66
C PHE A 127 13.47 32.18 18.80
N CYS A 128 12.91 31.01 18.52
CA CYS A 128 11.58 30.86 17.93
C CYS A 128 10.62 30.39 19.03
N TRP A 129 9.55 31.15 19.22
CA TRP A 129 8.39 30.80 20.04
C TRP A 129 7.37 30.03 19.22
#